data_AF-A0A0C3H697-F1
#
_entry.id   AF-A0A0C3H697-F1
#
_cell.length_a   1.000
_cell.length_b   1.000
_cell.length_c   1.000
_cell.angle_alpha   90.00
_cell.angle_beta   90.00
_cell.angle_gamma   90.00
#
_symmetry.space_group_name_H-M   'P 1'
#
loop_
_entity.id
_entity.type
_entity.pdbx_description
1 polymer ?
#
loop_
_entity_poly.entity_id
_entity_poly.type
_entity_poly.pdbx_seq_one_letter_code
_entity_poly.pdbx_strand_id
1 'polypeptide(L)'
;MTDLTAVLPAFPTQPYVRLLRSLETHHVTTADLVSQDCAEIAKRAQLPLPEVKRLSAAILDALQTSLGIKDAGTEVEPIGSLRTQGRDVLKLWDTISTLDNQLDLALGGGIPAGYVTEVVGER
;
A
#
# COMPACT_ATOMS: atom_id res chain seq x y z
N MET A 1 9.68 -2.83 -15.79
CA MET A 1 9.58 -1.98 -14.63
C MET A 1 9.45 -0.57 -15.17
N THR A 2 8.59 -0.42 -16.19
CA THR A 2 8.02 0.85 -16.61
C THR A 2 7.15 1.45 -15.50
N ASP A 3 6.62 0.61 -14.62
CA ASP A 3 5.83 0.99 -13.45
C ASP A 3 6.68 1.49 -12.27
N LEU A 4 7.88 0.92 -12.02
CA LEU A 4 8.72 1.36 -10.89
C LEU A 4 9.10 2.85 -11.00
N THR A 5 9.45 3.32 -12.20
CA THR A 5 9.77 4.74 -12.42
C THR A 5 8.55 5.64 -12.28
N ALA A 6 7.34 5.12 -12.54
CA ALA A 6 6.09 5.85 -12.35
C ALA A 6 5.69 5.92 -10.87
N VAL A 7 5.92 4.84 -10.10
CA VAL A 7 5.56 4.73 -8.68
C VAL A 7 6.61 5.41 -7.79
N LEU A 8 7.89 5.28 -8.12
CA LEU A 8 9.02 5.86 -7.36
C LEU A 8 10.03 6.53 -8.30
N PRO A 9 9.78 7.78 -8.74
CA PRO A 9 10.67 8.48 -9.69
C PRO A 9 12.07 8.77 -9.13
N ALA A 10 12.23 8.85 -7.81
CA ALA A 10 13.51 9.12 -7.15
C ALA A 10 14.29 7.86 -6.72
N PHE A 11 13.83 6.65 -7.08
CA PHE A 11 14.45 5.40 -6.62
C PHE A 11 15.80 5.13 -7.30
N PRO A 12 16.87 4.77 -6.55
CA PRO A 12 18.17 4.46 -7.12
C PRO A 12 18.15 3.09 -7.83
N THR A 13 18.06 3.10 -9.16
CA THR A 13 17.96 1.89 -9.98
C THR A 13 19.32 1.26 -10.31
N GLN A 14 20.43 2.02 -10.21
CA GLN A 14 21.79 1.58 -10.56
C GLN A 14 22.24 0.26 -9.92
N PRO A 15 22.05 0.00 -8.60
CA PRO A 15 22.49 -1.27 -8.00
C PRO A 15 21.62 -2.47 -8.40
N TYR A 16 20.43 -2.25 -8.96
CA TYR A 16 19.45 -3.29 -9.21
C TYR A 16 19.17 -3.54 -10.70
N VAL A 17 19.92 -2.94 -11.63
CA VAL A 17 19.66 -3.00 -13.09
C VAL A 17 19.49 -4.43 -13.62
N ARG A 18 20.33 -5.38 -13.19
CA ARG A 18 20.24 -6.78 -13.63
C ARG A 18 18.97 -7.47 -13.12
N LEU A 19 18.57 -7.15 -11.90
CA LEU A 19 17.37 -7.68 -11.26
C LEU A 19 16.12 -7.11 -11.93
N LEU A 20 16.09 -5.79 -12.16
CA LEU A 20 14.98 -5.09 -12.80
C LEU A 20 14.73 -5.61 -14.21
N ARG A 21 15.77 -5.87 -15.00
CA ARG A 21 15.64 -6.50 -16.33
C ARG A 21 15.02 -7.91 -16.25
N SER A 22 15.39 -8.71 -15.26
CA SER A 22 14.79 -10.05 -15.11
C SER A 22 13.33 -9.97 -14.69
N LEU A 23 13.01 -9.10 -13.72
CA LEU A 23 11.64 -8.86 -13.26
C LEU A 23 10.75 -8.34 -14.40
N GLU A 24 11.28 -7.46 -15.25
CA GLU A 24 10.66 -7.01 -16.49
C GLU A 24 10.26 -8.14 -17.42
N THR A 25 11.20 -9.04 -17.69
CA THR A 25 11.01 -10.17 -18.60
C THR A 25 9.90 -11.10 -18.10
N HIS A 26 9.71 -11.19 -16.78
CA HIS A 26 8.71 -12.04 -16.15
C HIS A 26 7.41 -11.31 -15.76
N HIS A 27 7.26 -10.06 -16.22
CA HIS A 27 6.11 -9.19 -15.96
C HIS A 27 5.78 -9.02 -14.47
N VAL A 28 6.81 -8.97 -13.62
CA VAL A 28 6.63 -8.69 -12.20
C VAL A 28 6.52 -7.18 -12.00
N THR A 29 5.44 -6.75 -11.34
CA THR A 29 5.18 -5.34 -11.03
C THR A 29 5.69 -4.96 -9.65
N THR A 30 5.75 -3.65 -9.38
CA THR A 30 6.00 -3.09 -8.05
C THR A 30 4.95 -3.51 -7.03
N ALA A 31 3.68 -3.60 -7.43
CA ALA A 31 2.61 -4.10 -6.58
C ALA A 31 2.84 -5.57 -6.19
N ASP A 32 3.30 -6.40 -7.13
CA ASP A 32 3.62 -7.81 -6.88
C ASP A 32 4.77 -7.96 -5.88
N LEU A 33 5.83 -7.16 -6.02
CA LEU A 33 6.99 -7.16 -5.11
C LEU A 33 6.67 -6.78 -3.67
N VAL A 34 5.60 -6.00 -3.47
CA VAL A 34 5.16 -5.54 -2.14
C VAL A 34 4.07 -6.44 -1.56
N SER A 35 3.22 -7.03 -2.40
CA SER A 35 2.01 -7.75 -1.96
C SER A 35 2.17 -9.28 -1.94
N GLN A 36 3.11 -9.84 -2.70
CA GLN A 36 3.30 -11.30 -2.83
C GLN A 36 4.52 -11.80 -2.03
N ASP A 37 4.60 -13.12 -1.85
CA ASP A 37 5.76 -13.75 -1.21
C ASP A 37 7.01 -13.61 -2.09
N CYS A 38 8.09 -13.08 -1.52
CA CYS A 38 9.40 -12.97 -2.15
C CYS A 38 9.94 -14.31 -2.69
N ALA A 39 9.60 -15.44 -2.05
CA ALA A 39 10.02 -16.77 -2.50
C ALA A 39 9.37 -17.15 -3.84
N GLU A 40 8.08 -16.85 -4.01
CA GLU A 40 7.35 -17.10 -5.25
C GLU A 40 7.84 -16.19 -6.37
N ILE A 41 8.10 -14.91 -6.06
CA ILE A 41 8.69 -13.97 -7.02
C ILE A 41 10.10 -14.41 -7.45
N ALA A 42 10.95 -14.83 -6.51
CA ALA A 42 12.30 -15.30 -6.80
C ALA A 42 12.30 -16.53 -7.71
N LYS A 43 11.40 -17.48 -7.45
CA LYS A 43 11.21 -18.67 -8.30
C LYS A 43 10.71 -18.30 -9.69
N ARG A 44 9.70 -17.43 -9.78
CA ARG A 44 9.12 -16.99 -11.05
C ARG A 44 10.12 -16.22 -11.92
N ALA A 45 10.88 -15.31 -11.32
CA ALA A 45 11.85 -14.46 -12.02
C ALA A 45 13.23 -15.10 -12.20
N GLN A 46 13.42 -16.33 -11.70
CA GLN A 46 14.70 -17.05 -11.72
C GLN A 46 15.85 -16.26 -11.08
N LEU A 47 15.56 -15.64 -9.93
CA LEU A 47 16.49 -14.78 -9.21
C LEU A 47 16.87 -15.36 -7.85
N PRO A 48 18.06 -15.04 -7.31
CA PRO A 48 18.39 -15.38 -5.94
C PRO A 48 17.44 -14.70 -4.95
N LEU A 49 16.80 -15.50 -4.08
CA LEU A 49 15.92 -15.01 -3.01
C LEU A 49 16.51 -13.85 -2.18
N PRO A 50 17.79 -13.85 -1.75
CA PRO A 50 18.31 -12.74 -0.95
C PRO A 50 18.33 -11.40 -1.71
N GLU A 51 18.52 -11.43 -3.03
CA GLU A 51 18.54 -10.22 -3.86
C GLU A 51 17.13 -9.64 -4.02
N VAL A 52 16.13 -10.50 -4.22
CA VAL A 52 14.71 -10.10 -4.27
C VAL A 52 14.26 -9.50 -2.93
N LYS A 53 14.66 -10.11 -1.81
CA LYS A 53 14.36 -9.56 -0.47
C LYS A 53 15.01 -8.19 -0.25
N ARG A 54 16.27 -8.02 -0.66
CA ARG A 54 16.96 -6.73 -0.57
C ARG A 54 16.27 -5.65 -1.40
N LEU A 55 15.88 -5.98 -2.63
CA LEU A 55 15.16 -5.06 -3.51
C LEU A 55 13.79 -4.70 -2.94
N SER A 56 13.00 -5.68 -2.50
CA SER A 56 11.68 -5.45 -1.88
C SER A 56 11.79 -4.55 -0.65
N ALA A 57 12.77 -4.80 0.23
CA ALA A 57 13.02 -3.95 1.39
C ALA A 57 13.39 -2.52 1.01
N ALA A 58 14.25 -2.33 -0.01
CA ALA A 58 14.63 -0.99 -0.49
C ALA A 58 13.44 -0.25 -1.12
N ILE A 59 12.61 -0.94 -1.91
CA ILE A 59 11.40 -0.37 -2.51
C ILE A 59 10.41 0.02 -1.40
N LEU A 60 10.22 -0.85 -0.40
CA LEU A 60 9.33 -0.58 0.73
C LEU A 60 9.79 0.64 1.54
N ASP A 61 11.08 0.77 1.79
CA ASP A 61 11.65 1.91 2.51
C ASP A 61 11.49 3.22 1.73
N ALA A 62 11.74 3.19 0.42
CA ALA A 62 11.53 4.32 -0.47
C ALA A 62 10.04 4.71 -0.56
N LEU A 63 9.12 3.74 -0.63
CA LEU A 63 7.67 3.96 -0.59
C LEU A 63 7.25 4.60 0.73
N GLN A 64 7.70 4.05 1.87
CA GLN A 64 7.39 4.59 3.19
C GLN A 64 7.90 6.03 3.36
N THR A 65 9.06 6.34 2.81
CA THR A 65 9.62 7.71 2.82
C THR A 65 8.80 8.63 1.91
N SER A 66 8.51 8.21 0.68
CA SER A 66 7.72 9.00 -0.29
C SER A 66 6.32 9.35 0.23
N LEU A 67 5.69 8.39 0.92
CA LEU A 67 4.35 8.55 1.52
C LEU A 67 4.38 9.26 2.88
N GLY A 68 5.56 9.64 3.39
CA GLY A 68 5.71 10.30 4.68
C GLY A 68 5.38 9.41 5.89
N ILE A 69 5.47 8.09 5.77
CA ILE A 69 5.26 7.14 6.87
C ILE A 69 6.51 7.04 7.75
N LYS A 70 7.70 7.11 7.13
CA LYS A 70 9.00 7.23 7.80
C LYS A 70 9.53 8.64 7.66
N ASP A 71 9.77 9.32 8.78
CA ASP A 71 10.54 10.56 8.82
C ASP A 71 12.03 10.24 8.65
N ALA A 72 12.48 10.12 7.41
CA ALA A 72 13.86 10.47 7.12
C ALA A 72 13.90 12.00 7.16
N GLY A 73 14.77 12.60 7.97
CA GLY A 73 14.95 14.06 8.09
C GLY A 73 15.49 14.75 6.83
N THR A 74 15.00 14.35 5.66
CA THR A 74 15.36 14.84 4.35
C THR A 74 14.18 15.67 3.83
N GLU A 75 14.47 16.92 3.48
CA GLU A 75 13.55 17.92 2.91
C GLU A 75 13.08 17.56 1.50
N VAL A 76 12.56 16.35 1.29
CA VAL A 76 11.84 16.00 0.07
C VAL A 76 10.37 16.19 0.37
N GLU A 77 9.76 17.22 -0.22
CA GLU A 77 8.31 17.44 -0.21
C GLU A 77 7.60 16.11 -0.54
N PRO A 78 6.95 15.46 0.43
CA PRO A 78 6.34 14.15 0.21
C PRO A 78 5.21 14.28 -0.80
N ILE A 79 5.08 13.27 -1.67
CA ILE A 79 3.98 13.20 -2.65
C ILE A 79 2.72 12.84 -1.86
N GLY A 80 2.09 13.84 -1.22
CA GLY A 80 0.94 13.66 -0.34
C GLY A 80 1.26 12.78 0.86
N SER A 81 1.64 13.40 1.98
CA SER A 81 1.82 12.67 3.25
C SER A 81 0.54 11.88 3.59
N LEU A 82 0.63 10.55 3.58
CA LEU A 82 -0.45 9.63 3.99
C LEU A 82 -0.62 9.58 5.51
N ARG A 83 0.05 10.46 6.26
CA ARG A 83 -0.26 10.69 7.67
C ARG A 83 -1.62 11.35 7.82
N THR A 84 -2.66 10.53 7.68
CA THR A 84 -4.01 10.88 8.05
C THR A 84 -4.02 11.01 9.57
N GLN A 85 -4.17 12.24 10.08
CA GLN A 85 -4.42 12.41 11.51
C GLN A 85 -5.79 11.80 11.82
N GLY A 86 -6.04 11.38 13.06
CA GLY A 86 -7.35 10.84 13.45
C GLY A 86 -8.52 11.78 13.09
N ARG A 87 -8.27 13.09 13.06
CA ARG A 87 -9.24 14.11 12.61
C ARG A 87 -9.54 14.06 11.10
N ASP A 88 -8.59 13.64 10.28
CA ASP A 88 -8.78 13.49 8.84
C ASP A 88 -9.52 12.18 8.52
N VAL A 89 -9.36 11.14 9.35
CA VAL A 89 -10.18 9.91 9.27
C VAL A 89 -11.65 10.24 9.53
N LEU A 90 -11.95 11.12 10.50
CA LEU A 90 -13.33 11.55 10.78
C LEU A 90 -13.97 12.26 9.58
N LYS A 91 -13.20 12.96 8.74
CA LYS A 91 -13.73 13.61 7.52
C LYS A 91 -14.08 12.61 6.41
N LEU A 92 -13.48 11.41 6.47
CA LEU A 92 -13.73 10.32 5.53
C LEU A 92 -14.82 9.35 6.02
N TRP A 93 -15.31 9.55 7.25
CA TRP A 93 -16.37 8.72 7.82
C TRP A 93 -17.70 9.05 7.14
N ASP A 94 -18.14 8.14 6.29
CA ASP A 94 -19.39 8.25 5.54
C ASP A 94 -20.29 7.05 5.88
N THR A 95 -21.57 7.30 6.13
CA THR A 95 -22.51 6.28 6.64
C THR A 95 -23.84 6.32 5.89
N ILE A 96 -24.39 5.14 5.63
CA ILE A 96 -25.72 4.95 5.04
C ILE A 96 -26.74 4.77 6.17
N SER A 97 -27.74 5.63 6.24
CA SER A 97 -28.82 5.54 7.25
C SER A 97 -29.61 4.23 7.12
N THR A 98 -29.95 3.65 8.27
CA THR A 98 -30.83 2.48 8.40
C THR A 98 -32.32 2.84 8.39
N LEU A 99 -32.65 4.14 8.28
CA LEU A 99 -34.00 4.72 8.44
C LEU A 99 -34.61 4.52 9.84
N ASP A 100 -33.82 4.05 10.82
CA ASP A 100 -34.17 4.01 12.23
C ASP A 100 -33.21 4.93 13.00
N ASN A 101 -33.75 5.99 13.60
CA ASN A 101 -32.94 7.00 14.30
C ASN A 101 -32.20 6.45 15.53
N GLN A 102 -32.75 5.44 16.20
CA GLN A 102 -32.09 4.83 17.37
C GLN A 102 -30.97 3.90 16.92
N LEU A 103 -31.20 3.13 15.85
CA LEU A 103 -30.18 2.25 15.28
C LEU A 103 -29.04 3.04 14.66
N ASP A 104 -29.36 4.11 13.91
CA ASP A 104 -28.35 5.01 13.35
C ASP A 104 -27.51 5.66 14.45
N LEU A 105 -28.13 6.11 15.55
CA LEU A 105 -27.40 6.67 16.68
C LEU A 105 -26.47 5.62 17.32
N ALA A 106 -26.96 4.40 17.51
CA ALA A 106 -26.15 3.30 18.07
C ALA A 106 -24.98 2.90 17.17
N LEU A 107 -25.13 3.03 15.84
CA LEU A 107 -24.09 2.76 14.84
C LEU A 107 -23.18 3.97 14.56
N GLY A 108 -23.40 5.12 15.21
CA GLY A 108 -22.59 6.32 14.99
C GLY A 108 -22.88 7.04 13.67
N GLY A 109 -24.13 7.01 13.21
CA GLY A 109 -24.63 7.69 12.02
C GLY A 109 -25.28 6.78 10.98
N GLY A 110 -25.09 5.46 11.09
CA GLY A 110 -25.62 4.46 10.17
C GLY A 110 -24.58 3.38 9.83
N ILE A 111 -24.77 2.67 8.71
CA ILE A 111 -23.84 1.63 8.25
C ILE A 111 -22.63 2.29 7.55
N PRO A 112 -21.39 2.06 8.01
CA PRO A 112 -20.21 2.72 7.46
C PRO A 112 -19.86 2.23 6.04
N ALA A 113 -19.63 3.18 5.13
CA ALA A 113 -19.22 2.90 3.76
C ALA A 113 -17.78 2.36 3.70
N GLY A 114 -17.52 1.38 2.83
CA GLY A 114 -16.20 0.75 2.71
C GLY A 114 -15.89 -0.33 3.75
N TYR A 115 -16.84 -0.63 4.65
CA TYR A 115 -16.74 -1.71 5.64
C TYR A 115 -17.79 -2.79 5.37
N VAL A 116 -17.53 -4.01 5.85
CA VAL A 116 -18.51 -5.10 5.85
C VAL A 116 -19.22 -5.10 7.20
N THR A 117 -20.56 -5.01 7.19
CA THR A 117 -21.41 -5.06 8.38
C THR A 117 -22.32 -6.27 8.30
N GLU A 118 -22.27 -7.13 9.32
CA GLU A 118 -23.13 -8.33 9.44
C GLU A 118 -24.22 -8.11 10.49
N VAL A 119 -25.45 -8.52 10.18
CA VAL A 119 -26.59 -8.49 11.11
C VAL A 119 -27.01 -9.93 11.41
N VAL A 120 -26.89 -10.34 12.66
CA VAL A 120 -27.22 -11.69 13.13
C VAL A 120 -28.36 -11.62 14.14
N GLY A 121 -29.35 -12.50 14.00
CA GLY A 121 -30.52 -12.57 14.89
C GLY A 121 -31.28 -13.89 14.75
N GLU A 122 -32.16 -14.15 15.71
CA GLU A 122 -33.13 -15.23 15.63
C GLU A 122 -34.23 -14.92 14.59
N ARG A 123 -35.05 -15.93 14.27
CA ARG A 123 -36.03 -15.88 13.19
C ARG A 123 -37.41 -15.47 13.67
#